data_AF-A0A355BBZ0-F1
#
_entry.id   AF-A0A355BBZ0-F1
#
_cell.length_a   1.000
_cell.length_b   1.000
_cell.length_c   1.000
_cell.angle_alpha   90.00
_cell.angle_beta   90.00
_cell.angle_gamma   90.00
#
_symmetry.space_group_name_H-M   'P 1'
#
loop_
_entity.id
_entity.type
_entity.pdbx_description
1 polymer ?
#
loop_
_entity_poly.entity_id
_entity_poly.type
_entity_poly.pdbx_seq_one_letter_code
_entity_poly.pdbx_strand_id
1 'polypeptide(L)' 'EHQADFSKDFNKIKEIALKDKQISTIAKWAKEKIGQTYIKINGDYRDCKFASDWLKKNTK' A
#
# COMPACT_ATOMS: atom_id res chain seq x y z
N GLU A 1 3.90 30.13 -1.93
CA GLU A 1 4.13 28.70 -2.21
C GLU A 1 5.58 28.50 -2.62
N HIS A 2 6.19 27.35 -2.27
CA HIS A 2 7.53 26.98 -2.73
C HIS A 2 7.41 26.09 -3.97
N GLN A 3 8.00 26.51 -5.08
CA GLN A 3 8.08 25.69 -6.28
C GLN A 3 9.32 24.81 -6.18
N ALA A 4 9.12 23.48 -6.21
CA ALA A 4 10.21 22.53 -6.07
C ALA A 4 11.22 22.69 -7.21
N ASP A 5 12.48 22.90 -6.85
CA ASP A 5 13.60 23.02 -7.79
C ASP A 5 14.56 21.86 -7.54
N PHE A 6 14.78 21.02 -8.56
CA PHE A 6 15.66 19.87 -8.46
C PHE A 6 17.08 20.23 -8.01
N SER A 7 17.61 21.40 -8.37
CA SER A 7 18.96 21.81 -7.98
C SER A 7 19.06 22.14 -6.49
N LYS A 8 17.98 22.57 -5.84
CA LYS A 8 17.96 22.98 -4.43
C LYS A 8 17.34 21.92 -3.52
N ASP A 9 16.38 21.16 -4.03
CA ASP A 9 15.55 20.23 -3.28
C ASP A 9 15.85 18.76 -3.59
N PHE A 10 16.94 18.47 -4.31
CA PHE A 10 17.30 17.12 -4.76
C PHE A 10 17.16 16.06 -3.66
N ASN A 11 17.71 16.34 -2.48
CA ASN A 11 17.67 15.42 -1.35
C ASN A 11 16.23 15.12 -0.92
N LYS A 12 15.37 16.15 -0.89
CA LYS A 12 13.98 16.00 -0.50
C LYS A 12 13.18 15.21 -1.54
N ILE A 13 13.39 15.52 -2.81
CA ILE A 13 12.75 14.80 -3.92
C ILE A 13 13.19 13.33 -3.93
N LYS A 14 14.49 13.07 -3.71
CA LYS A 14 15.04 11.72 -3.59
C LYS A 14 14.41 10.95 -2.43
N GLU A 15 14.24 11.58 -1.26
CA GLU A 15 13.57 10.96 -0.12
C GLU A 15 12.11 10.61 -0.41
N ILE A 16 11.38 11.53 -1.05
CA ILE A 16 9.97 11.31 -1.39
C ILE A 16 9.86 10.16 -2.40
N ALA A 17 10.70 10.15 -3.43
CA ALA A 17 10.75 9.07 -4.42
C ALA A 17 11.14 7.72 -3.79
N LEU A 18 12.06 7.71 -2.82
CA LEU A 18 12.43 6.50 -2.10
C LEU A 18 11.26 5.96 -1.27
N LYS A 19 10.56 6.85 -0.55
CA LYS A 19 9.38 6.47 0.24
C LYS A 19 8.27 5.91 -0.65
N ASP A 20 8.02 6.53 -1.79
CA ASP A 20 7.01 6.06 -2.74
C ASP A 20 7.31 4.63 -3.23
N LYS A 21 8.57 4.35 -3.60
CA LYS A 21 9.03 3.00 -3.97
C LYS A 21 8.88 1.97 -2.84
N GLN A 22 9.14 2.37 -1.60
CA GLN A 22 8.96 1.49 -0.44
C GLN A 22 7.48 1.15 -0.25
N ILE A 23 6.60 2.16 -0.31
CA ILE A 23 5.15 1.99 -0.19
C ILE A 23 4.63 1.07 -1.29
N SER A 24 5.04 1.26 -2.55
CA SER A 24 4.60 0.42 -3.67
C SER A 24 5.02 -1.05 -3.48
N THR A 25 6.23 -1.27 -2.98
CA THR A 25 6.76 -2.62 -2.73
C THR A 25 6.00 -3.30 -1.59
N ILE A 26 5.73 -2.58 -0.50
CA ILE A 26 4.95 -3.09 0.64
C ILE A 26 3.51 -3.41 0.20
N ALA A 27 2.88 -2.55 -0.60
CA ALA A 27 1.53 -2.78 -1.11
C ALA A 27 1.46 -4.04 -1.99
N LYS A 28 2.45 -4.24 -2.86
CA LYS A 28 2.55 -5.45 -3.69
C LYS A 28 2.74 -6.70 -2.83
N TRP A 29 3.68 -6.66 -1.89
CA TRP A 29 3.94 -7.77 -0.97
C TRP A 29 2.72 -8.11 -0.12
N ALA A 30 2.02 -7.11 0.40
CA ALA A 30 0.80 -7.31 1.18
C ALA A 30 -0.29 -8.00 0.33
N LYS A 31 -0.49 -7.57 -0.92
CA LYS A 31 -1.44 -8.21 -1.84
C LYS A 31 -1.08 -9.67 -2.13
N GLU A 32 0.18 -9.96 -2.40
CA GLU A 32 0.68 -11.33 -2.64
C GLU A 32 0.48 -12.21 -1.41
N LYS A 33 0.83 -11.71 -0.22
CA LYS A 33 0.68 -12.45 1.04
C LYS A 33 -0.78 -12.68 1.40
N ILE A 34 -1.64 -11.68 1.22
CA ILE A 34 -3.08 -11.86 1.39
C ILE A 34 -3.58 -12.98 0.48
N GLY A 35 -3.14 -13.04 -0.79
CA GLY A 35 -3.48 -14.14 -1.69
C GLY A 35 -3.04 -15.52 -1.18
N GLN A 36 -1.79 -15.62 -0.74
CA GLN A 36 -1.16 -16.89 -0.32
C GLN A 36 -1.59 -17.42 1.05
N THR A 37 -2.00 -16.56 1.99
CA THR A 37 -2.31 -16.98 3.36
C THR A 37 -3.79 -17.24 3.57
N TYR A 38 -4.13 -18.21 4.42
CA TYR A 38 -5.51 -18.39 4.86
C TYR A 38 -5.87 -17.29 5.87
N ILE A 39 -6.93 -16.53 5.57
CA ILE A 39 -7.41 -15.42 6.40
C ILE A 39 -8.88 -15.66 6.72
N LYS A 40 -9.23 -15.68 8.01
CA LYS A 40 -10.61 -15.83 8.49
C LYS A 40 -11.02 -14.58 9.26
N ILE A 41 -12.01 -13.87 8.75
CA ILE A 41 -12.62 -12.71 9.39
C ILE A 41 -13.95 -13.13 10.02
N ASN A 42 -14.15 -12.71 11.28
CA ASN A 42 -15.39 -12.91 12.03
C ASN A 42 -16.58 -12.30 11.29
N GLY A 43 -17.74 -12.97 11.34
CA GLY A 43 -18.93 -12.61 10.56
C GLY A 43 -19.31 -11.13 10.68
N ASP A 44 -19.31 -10.61 11.91
CA ASP A 44 -19.72 -9.24 12.24
C ASP A 44 -18.84 -8.15 11.61
N TYR A 45 -17.62 -8.50 11.21
CA TYR A 45 -16.64 -7.56 10.65
C TYR A 45 -16.48 -7.69 9.13
N ARG A 46 -17.28 -8.56 8.47
CA ARG A 46 -17.21 -8.77 7.01
C ARG A 46 -17.76 -7.58 6.20
N ASP A 47 -18.53 -6.72 6.84
CA ASP A 47 -19.12 -5.52 6.25
C ASP A 47 -18.26 -4.27 6.50
N CYS A 48 -17.15 -4.40 7.24
CA CYS A 48 -16.22 -3.30 7.45
C CYS A 48 -15.50 -2.90 6.16
N LYS A 49 -15.31 -1.59 5.98
CA LYS A 49 -14.53 -1.03 4.87
C LYS A 49 -13.04 -1.11 5.21
N PHE A 50 -12.38 -2.16 4.71
CA PHE A 50 -10.94 -2.32 4.86
C PHE A 50 -10.17 -1.58 3.76
N ALA A 51 -9.00 -1.04 4.10
CA ALA A 51 -8.08 -0.44 3.12
C ALA A 51 -7.40 -1.49 2.23
N SER A 52 -7.30 -2.74 2.70
CA SER A 52 -6.74 -3.88 1.97
C SER A 52 -7.80 -4.96 1.77
N ASP A 53 -7.73 -5.70 0.67
CA ASP A 53 -8.73 -6.72 0.29
C ASP A 53 -8.55 -8.04 1.09
N TRP A 54 -8.74 -7.97 2.41
CA TRP A 54 -8.63 -9.13 3.31
C TRP A 54 -9.71 -10.19 3.09
N LEU A 55 -10.85 -9.80 2.53
CA LEU A 55 -11.98 -10.68 2.28
C LEU A 55 -11.83 -11.48 0.98
N LYS A 56 -10.76 -11.24 0.19
CA LYS A 56 -10.45 -11.90 -1.08
C LYS A 56 -11.69 -11.99 -1.99
N LYS A 57 -12.49 -10.92 -2.08
CA LYS A 57 -13.85 -11.00 -2.65
C LYS A 57 -13.88 -11.33 -4.16
N ASN A 58 -12.74 -11.41 -4.86
CA ASN A 58 -12.68 -11.81 -6.26
C ASN A 58 -11.40 -12.60 -6.62
N THR A 59 -11.44 -13.92 -6.44
CA THR A 59 -10.71 -14.87 -7.30
C THR A 59 -11.62 -16.07 -7.50
N LYS A 60 -12.43 -16.03 -8.57
CA LYS A 60 -12.97 -17.24 -9.20
C LYS A 60 -11.90 -17.81 -10.11
#